data_AF-A0A957ESP5-F1
#
_entry.id   AF-A0A957ESP5-F1
#
_cell.length_a   1.000
_cell.length_b   1.000
_cell.length_c   1.000
_cell.angle_alpha   90.00
_cell.angle_beta   90.00
_cell.angle_gamma   90.00
#
_symmetry.space_group_name_H-M   'P 1'
#
loop_
_entity.id
_entity.type
_entity.pdbx_description
1 polymer ?
#
loop_
_entity_poly.entity_id
_entity_poly.type
_entity_poly.pdbx_seq_one_letter_code
_entity_poly.pdbx_strand_id
1 'polypeptide(L)'
;YYGEIESVMCQLSYHVERDPRPDGSDYERTDDGGAILLQFQSGAQGVITASAVCYEDTPFGQTHHMEFHGSGGTIYAFVDWDTVQEVRGARVGEGMIHDLPIPEEIWGKARRDTVHNTYKDVFREHDFMARGWITAIVEGGEPEPTFAEALHVQKVIAACQLSAKEDRRVRIDEV
;
A
#
# COMPACT_ATOMS: atom_id res chain seq x y z
N TYR A 1 -0.39 -9.73 -7.50
CA TYR A 1 0.96 -10.33 -7.66
C TYR A 1 1.15 -11.63 -6.88
N TYR A 2 0.68 -11.75 -5.63
CA TYR A 2 0.75 -13.02 -4.86
C TYR A 2 -0.59 -13.76 -4.68
N GLY A 3 -1.67 -13.26 -5.30
CA GLY A 3 -3.01 -13.84 -5.23
C GLY A 3 -3.85 -13.27 -4.10
N GLU A 4 -4.96 -13.94 -3.80
CA GLU A 4 -5.90 -13.58 -2.73
C GLU A 4 -5.29 -13.80 -1.34
N ILE A 5 -5.58 -12.89 -0.41
CA ILE A 5 -5.22 -13.05 1.00
C ILE A 5 -6.19 -14.05 1.64
N GLU A 6 -5.63 -15.12 2.25
CA GLU A 6 -6.40 -16.16 2.92
C GLU A 6 -6.58 -15.88 4.41
N SER A 7 -5.51 -15.44 5.08
CA SER A 7 -5.54 -15.13 6.51
C SER A 7 -4.50 -14.10 6.91
N VAL A 8 -4.74 -13.48 8.06
CA VAL A 8 -3.86 -12.48 8.67
C VAL A 8 -3.55 -12.82 10.13
N MET A 9 -2.37 -12.42 10.59
CA MET A 9 -2.05 -12.24 12.00
C MET A 9 -1.61 -10.79 12.18
N CYS A 10 -2.27 -10.03 13.05
CA CYS A 10 -2.02 -8.60 13.18
C CYS A 10 -1.74 -8.22 14.63
N GLN A 11 -0.77 -7.31 14.80
CA GLN A 11 -0.58 -6.56 16.03
C GLN A 11 -0.80 -5.08 15.72
N LEU A 12 -1.73 -4.45 16.42
CA LEU A 12 -1.97 -3.01 16.37
C LEU A 12 -1.24 -2.32 17.53
N SER A 13 -0.75 -1.11 17.30
CA SER A 13 -0.01 -0.34 18.30
C SER A 13 -0.60 1.06 18.49
N TYR A 14 -0.44 1.57 19.71
CA TYR A 14 -0.95 2.87 20.15
C TYR A 14 0.18 3.53 20.93
N HIS A 15 0.72 4.62 20.39
CA HIS A 15 1.92 5.30 20.85
C HIS A 15 1.65 6.76 21.23
N VAL A 16 0.65 7.40 20.64
CA VAL A 16 0.34 8.81 20.82
C VAL A 16 -0.90 8.96 21.68
N GLU A 17 -0.75 9.67 22.80
CA GLU A 17 -1.90 10.12 23.59
C GLU A 17 -2.65 11.20 22.81
N ARG A 18 -3.97 11.03 22.76
CA ARG A 18 -4.85 11.76 21.85
C ARG A 18 -5.77 12.68 22.65
N ASP A 19 -5.54 13.98 22.49
CA ASP A 19 -6.31 15.04 23.12
C ASP A 19 -7.81 14.91 22.81
N PRO A 20 -8.69 15.38 23.71
CA PRO A 20 -10.11 15.49 23.42
C PRO A 20 -10.35 16.44 22.23
N ARG A 21 -11.49 16.28 21.56
CA ARG A 21 -11.85 17.22 20.49
C ARG A 21 -12.01 18.64 21.05
N PRO A 22 -11.70 19.69 20.26
CA PRO A 22 -11.88 21.08 20.69
C PRO A 22 -13.32 21.42 21.12
N ASP A 23 -14.31 20.70 20.60
CA ASP A 23 -15.73 20.84 20.93
C ASP A 23 -16.16 20.00 22.16
N GLY A 24 -15.23 19.27 22.78
CA GLY A 24 -15.46 18.40 23.92
C GLY A 24 -16.17 17.07 23.57
N SER A 25 -16.47 16.80 22.31
CA SER A 25 -17.05 15.53 21.90
C SER A 25 -16.03 14.38 21.94
N ASP A 26 -16.52 13.17 22.19
CA ASP A 26 -15.68 11.97 22.15
C ASP A 26 -15.45 11.49 20.71
N TYR A 27 -14.43 10.68 20.52
CA TYR A 27 -14.15 10.02 19.25
C TYR A 27 -13.43 8.69 19.41
N GLU A 28 -13.62 7.83 18.42
CA GLU A 28 -12.88 6.59 18.30
C GLU A 28 -11.40 6.90 18.06
N ARG A 29 -10.56 6.52 19.03
CA ARG A 29 -9.10 6.59 18.90
C ARG A 29 -8.65 5.35 18.16
N THR A 30 -8.11 5.54 16.97
CA THR A 30 -7.63 4.45 16.11
C THR A 30 -6.21 4.04 16.48
N ASP A 31 -5.71 2.97 15.90
CA ASP A 31 -4.30 2.58 15.94
C ASP A 31 -3.37 3.66 15.38
N ASP A 32 -2.12 3.69 15.87
CA ASP A 32 -1.02 4.52 15.36
C ASP A 32 -0.09 3.75 14.42
N GLY A 33 -0.11 2.41 14.50
CA GLY A 33 0.65 1.53 13.64
C GLY A 33 0.14 0.10 13.68
N GLY A 34 0.63 -0.70 12.73
CA GLY A 34 0.27 -2.10 12.59
C GLY A 34 1.42 -2.92 12.00
N ALA A 35 1.62 -4.11 12.56
CA ALA A 35 2.44 -5.16 11.97
C ALA A 35 1.52 -6.33 11.58
N ILE A 36 1.51 -6.66 10.30
CA ILE A 36 0.56 -7.61 9.72
C ILE A 36 1.33 -8.70 8.99
N LEU A 37 1.14 -9.95 9.39
CA LEU A 37 1.56 -11.12 8.65
C LEU A 37 0.41 -11.59 7.75
N LEU A 38 0.67 -11.75 6.46
CA LEU A 38 -0.28 -12.21 5.46
C LEU A 38 0.05 -13.63 5.03
N GLN A 39 -0.98 -14.46 4.88
CA GLN A 39 -0.91 -15.72 4.14
C GLN A 39 -1.79 -15.61 2.91
N PHE A 40 -1.22 -15.87 1.74
CA PHE A 40 -1.94 -15.89 0.47
C PHE A 40 -2.40 -17.30 0.14
N GLN A 41 -3.51 -17.43 -0.61
CA GLN A 41 -4.01 -18.72 -1.11
C GLN A 41 -3.00 -19.43 -2.03
N SER A 42 -2.09 -18.68 -2.65
CA SER A 42 -1.00 -19.22 -3.47
C SER A 42 0.09 -19.93 -2.65
N GLY A 43 0.06 -19.83 -1.32
CA GLY A 43 1.11 -20.26 -0.42
C GLY A 43 2.18 -19.19 -0.13
N ALA A 44 2.17 -18.07 -0.85
CA ALA A 44 3.05 -16.95 -0.56
C ALA A 44 2.75 -16.34 0.83
N GLN A 45 3.74 -15.64 1.37
CA GLN A 45 3.64 -14.93 2.64
C GLN A 45 4.02 -13.46 2.43
N GLY A 46 3.43 -12.59 3.25
CA GLY A 46 3.73 -11.16 3.23
C GLY A 46 3.84 -10.60 4.63
N VAL A 47 4.56 -9.49 4.74
CA VAL A 47 4.61 -8.67 5.95
C VAL A 47 4.30 -7.24 5.55
N ILE A 48 3.35 -6.62 6.24
CA ILE A 48 3.10 -5.18 6.14
C ILE A 48 3.42 -4.58 7.50
N THR A 49 4.28 -3.57 7.49
CA THR A 49 4.48 -2.67 8.63
C THR A 49 4.02 -1.29 8.21
N ALA A 50 3.07 -0.73 8.94
CA ALA A 50 2.54 0.61 8.72
C ALA A 50 2.60 1.41 10.01
N SER A 51 2.93 2.69 9.90
CA SER A 51 2.94 3.62 11.04
C SER A 51 2.53 5.00 10.55
N ALA A 52 1.63 5.63 11.29
CA ALA A 52 1.24 7.02 11.09
C ALA A 52 2.07 8.02 11.92
N VAL A 53 2.98 7.52 12.77
CA VAL A 53 3.65 8.31 13.81
C VAL A 53 5.18 8.17 13.80
N CYS A 54 5.73 7.34 12.92
CA CYS A 54 7.17 7.23 12.74
C CYS A 54 7.74 8.51 12.12
N TYR A 55 8.90 8.94 12.61
CA TYR A 55 9.64 10.04 12.01
C TYR A 55 10.32 9.58 10.73
N GLU A 56 10.03 10.26 9.63
CA GLU A 56 10.70 10.11 8.34
C GLU A 56 11.38 11.43 7.99
N ASP A 57 12.70 11.42 7.85
CA ASP A 57 13.51 12.60 7.54
C ASP A 57 13.46 12.96 6.04
N THR A 58 12.27 12.93 5.46
CA THR A 58 12.03 13.28 4.05
C THR A 58 11.21 14.56 3.97
N PRO A 59 11.34 15.36 2.89
CA PRO A 59 10.56 16.60 2.76
C PRO A 59 9.04 16.40 2.79
N PHE A 60 8.57 15.19 2.44
CA PHE A 60 7.15 14.82 2.47
C PHE A 60 6.73 14.12 3.79
N GLY A 61 7.68 13.82 4.68
CA GLY A 61 7.45 13.17 5.98
C GLY A 61 6.92 11.74 5.88
N GLN A 62 7.09 11.09 4.72
CA GLN A 62 6.57 9.75 4.43
C GLN A 62 7.52 9.03 3.49
N THR A 63 7.62 7.71 3.66
CA THR A 63 8.31 6.81 2.72
C THR A 63 7.49 5.55 2.51
N HIS A 64 7.59 4.95 1.32
CA HIS A 64 7.12 3.59 1.08
C HIS A 64 8.27 2.71 0.61
N HIS A 65 8.32 1.51 1.18
CA HIS A 65 9.28 0.45 0.87
C HIS A 65 8.48 -0.79 0.51
N MET A 66 8.77 -1.40 -0.63
CA MET A 66 8.10 -2.61 -1.07
C MET A 66 9.12 -3.61 -1.59
N GLU A 67 9.05 -4.84 -1.09
CA GLU A 67 9.96 -5.91 -1.46
C GLU A 67 9.16 -7.10 -1.98
N PHE A 68 9.55 -7.61 -3.15
CA PHE A 68 8.89 -8.70 -3.83
C PHE A 68 9.91 -9.77 -4.16
N HIS A 69 9.77 -10.95 -3.57
CA HIS A 69 10.63 -12.10 -3.80
C HIS A 69 9.87 -13.19 -4.55
N GLY A 70 10.53 -13.79 -5.54
CA GLY A 70 10.02 -14.95 -6.27
C GLY A 70 11.15 -15.88 -6.68
N SER A 71 10.80 -17.07 -7.18
CA SER A 71 11.80 -18.06 -7.63
C SER A 71 12.66 -17.59 -8.80
N GLY A 72 12.22 -16.58 -9.55
CA GLY A 72 12.93 -16.01 -10.69
C GLY A 72 13.78 -14.77 -10.38
N GLY A 73 13.66 -14.20 -9.17
CA GLY A 73 14.34 -12.96 -8.82
C GLY A 73 13.63 -12.16 -7.75
N THR A 74 14.10 -10.93 -7.55
CA THR A 74 13.60 -10.02 -6.52
C THR A 74 13.49 -8.60 -7.04
N ILE A 75 12.52 -7.85 -6.51
CA ILE A 75 12.30 -6.43 -6.81
C ILE A 75 12.16 -5.69 -5.48
N TYR A 76 12.81 -4.53 -5.40
CA TYR A 76 12.72 -3.57 -4.32
C TYR A 76 12.22 -2.25 -4.91
N ALA A 77 11.24 -1.63 -4.28
CA ALA A 77 10.76 -0.31 -4.64
C ALA A 77 10.85 0.61 -3.42
N PHE A 78 11.34 1.83 -3.65
CA PHE A 78 11.42 2.87 -2.65
C PHE A 78 10.90 4.19 -3.22
N VAL A 79 10.11 4.92 -2.42
CA VAL A 79 9.67 6.27 -2.76
C VAL A 79 9.57 7.14 -1.51
N ASP A 80 10.13 8.35 -1.58
CA ASP A 80 10.05 9.39 -0.53
C ASP A 80 8.98 10.46 -0.80
N TRP A 81 8.27 10.31 -1.93
CA TRP A 81 7.22 11.19 -2.44
C TRP A 81 7.67 12.62 -2.83
N ASP A 82 8.96 12.92 -2.81
CA ASP A 82 9.48 14.24 -3.22
C ASP A 82 10.66 14.14 -4.19
N THR A 83 11.74 13.47 -3.81
CA THR A 83 13.01 13.49 -4.55
C THR A 83 13.45 12.15 -5.12
N VAL A 84 13.09 11.03 -4.47
CA VAL A 84 13.56 9.69 -4.83
C VAL A 84 12.38 8.77 -5.11
N GLN A 85 12.40 8.17 -6.31
CA GLN A 85 11.56 7.05 -6.68
C GLN A 85 12.44 6.08 -7.46
N GLU A 86 12.72 4.92 -6.88
CA GLU A 86 13.61 3.93 -7.45
C GLU A 86 13.02 2.53 -7.42
N VAL A 87 13.40 1.74 -8.42
CA VAL A 87 13.16 0.30 -8.46
C VAL A 87 14.51 -0.36 -8.63
N ARG A 88 14.81 -1.34 -7.80
CA ARG A 88 16.04 -2.13 -7.84
C ARG A 88 15.68 -3.60 -7.87
N GLY A 89 16.54 -4.43 -8.44
CA GLY A 89 16.29 -5.88 -8.46
C GLY A 89 17.39 -6.66 -9.12
N ALA A 90 17.19 -7.97 -9.17
CA ALA A 90 17.99 -8.90 -9.96
C ALA A 90 17.22 -10.19 -10.20
N ARG A 91 17.47 -10.82 -11.34
CA ARG A 91 17.09 -12.20 -11.64
C ARG A 91 18.08 -13.18 -11.03
N VAL A 92 17.65 -14.43 -10.86
CA VAL A 92 18.55 -15.52 -10.48
C VAL A 92 19.69 -15.64 -11.50
N GLY A 93 20.93 -15.58 -11.02
CA GLY A 93 22.14 -15.69 -11.85
C GLY A 93 22.61 -14.37 -12.50
N GLU A 94 21.88 -13.27 -12.32
CA GLU A 94 22.24 -11.97 -12.91
C GLU A 94 23.34 -11.23 -12.14
N GLY A 95 23.51 -11.53 -10.85
CA GLY A 95 24.51 -10.91 -9.97
C GLY A 95 23.87 -10.12 -8.83
N MET A 96 24.52 -9.02 -8.43
CA MET A 96 24.03 -8.15 -7.37
C MET A 96 22.80 -7.35 -7.79
N ILE A 97 22.00 -6.94 -6.80
CA ILE A 97 20.91 -5.98 -6.97
C ILE A 97 21.46 -4.70 -7.60
N HIS A 98 20.75 -4.22 -8.62
CA HIS A 98 21.08 -3.00 -9.34
C HIS A 98 19.79 -2.24 -9.69
N ASP A 99 19.94 -0.99 -10.13
CA ASP A 99 18.82 -0.15 -10.53
C ASP A 99 18.14 -0.70 -11.78
N LEU A 100 16.83 -0.82 -11.73
CA LEU A 100 16.00 -1.23 -12.84
C LEU A 100 15.35 0.01 -13.46
N PRO A 101 15.53 0.27 -14.76
CA PRO A 101 14.84 1.37 -15.41
C PRO A 101 13.33 1.12 -15.35
N ILE A 102 12.57 2.12 -14.89
CA ILE A 102 11.10 2.06 -14.95
C ILE A 102 10.69 2.29 -16.41
N PRO A 103 9.95 1.36 -17.04
CA PRO A 103 9.53 1.47 -18.44
C PRO A 103 8.78 2.77 -18.77
N GLU A 104 8.98 3.28 -19.99
CA GLU A 104 8.44 4.56 -20.46
C GLU A 104 6.91 4.59 -20.42
N GLU A 105 6.28 3.45 -20.73
CA GLU A 105 4.83 3.27 -20.72
C GLU A 105 4.21 3.42 -19.33
N ILE A 106 4.94 3.11 -18.26
CA ILE A 106 4.45 3.30 -16.88
C ILE A 106 4.37 4.79 -16.56
N TRP A 107 5.35 5.57 -17.03
CA TRP A 107 5.37 7.00 -16.80
C TRP A 107 4.35 7.76 -17.65
N GLY A 108 4.09 7.28 -18.87
CA GLY A 108 3.20 7.95 -19.83
C GLY A 108 3.55 9.43 -20.02
N LYS A 109 2.67 10.33 -19.57
CA LYS A 109 2.85 11.79 -19.74
C LYS A 109 3.40 12.49 -18.50
N ALA A 110 3.64 11.76 -17.42
CA ALA A 110 4.10 12.35 -16.17
C ALA A 110 5.49 12.96 -16.31
N ARG A 111 5.64 14.19 -15.82
CA ARG A 111 6.96 14.83 -15.64
C ARG A 111 7.79 14.03 -14.63
N ARG A 112 9.11 14.07 -14.77
CA ARG A 112 10.08 13.31 -13.94
C ARG A 112 11.20 14.18 -13.38
N ASP A 113 10.99 15.49 -13.38
CA ASP A 113 11.93 16.46 -12.81
C ASP A 113 11.98 16.38 -11.29
N THR A 114 10.85 16.08 -10.64
CA THR A 114 10.75 15.69 -9.22
C THR A 114 9.67 14.63 -9.05
N VAL A 115 9.78 13.80 -8.00
CA VAL A 115 8.78 12.76 -7.71
C VAL A 115 7.44 13.39 -7.35
N HIS A 116 7.44 14.54 -6.66
CA HIS A 116 6.20 15.27 -6.36
C HIS A 116 5.44 15.71 -7.61
N ASN A 117 6.15 16.11 -8.67
CA ASN A 117 5.54 16.42 -9.96
C ASN A 117 5.02 15.16 -10.64
N THR A 118 5.81 14.08 -10.65
CA THR A 118 5.39 12.78 -11.18
C THR A 118 4.09 12.31 -10.54
N TYR A 119 4.04 12.28 -9.20
CA TYR A 119 2.87 11.93 -8.40
C TYR A 119 1.64 12.74 -8.81
N LYS A 120 1.75 14.07 -8.89
CA LYS A 120 0.64 14.94 -9.29
C LYS A 120 0.16 14.64 -10.69
N ASP A 121 1.07 14.42 -11.62
CA ASP A 121 0.72 14.17 -13.02
C ASP A 121 0.03 12.82 -13.19
N VAL A 122 0.44 11.78 -12.45
CA VAL A 122 -0.27 10.49 -12.41
C VAL A 122 -1.74 10.70 -12.05
N PHE A 123 -2.07 11.55 -11.08
CA PHE A 123 -3.47 11.78 -10.70
C PHE A 123 -4.22 12.82 -11.54
N ARG A 124 -3.54 13.61 -12.37
CA ARG A 124 -4.16 14.74 -13.11
C ARG A 124 -4.21 14.51 -14.61
N GLU A 125 -3.17 13.90 -15.16
CA GLU A 125 -2.96 13.71 -16.60
C GLU A 125 -3.32 12.29 -17.05
N HIS A 126 -3.32 11.31 -16.15
CA HIS A 126 -3.71 9.94 -16.43
C HIS A 126 -5.15 9.66 -15.98
N ASP A 127 -5.70 8.56 -16.48
CA ASP A 127 -7.08 8.16 -16.24
C ASP A 127 -7.24 7.35 -14.95
N PHE A 128 -6.77 7.91 -13.85
CA PHE A 128 -6.88 7.33 -12.51
C PHE A 128 -7.84 8.15 -11.63
N MET A 129 -8.28 7.54 -10.51
CA MET A 129 -9.13 8.18 -9.50
C MET A 129 -10.40 8.79 -10.12
N ALA A 130 -10.66 10.09 -9.88
CA ALA A 130 -11.88 10.75 -10.32
C ALA A 130 -12.03 10.79 -11.84
N ARG A 131 -10.94 10.92 -12.61
CA ARG A 131 -11.00 10.94 -14.07
C ARG A 131 -11.41 9.56 -14.60
N GLY A 132 -10.70 8.51 -14.19
CA GLY A 132 -11.00 7.12 -14.60
C GLY A 132 -12.42 6.70 -14.23
N TRP A 133 -12.90 7.10 -13.05
CA TRP A 133 -14.28 6.88 -12.65
C TRP A 133 -15.30 7.56 -13.58
N ILE A 134 -15.08 8.83 -13.95
CA ILE A 134 -15.94 9.54 -14.90
C ILE A 134 -15.86 8.90 -16.29
N THR A 135 -14.67 8.53 -16.76
CA THR A 135 -14.46 7.86 -18.03
C THR A 135 -15.26 6.56 -18.10
N ALA A 136 -15.17 5.71 -17.08
CA ALA A 136 -15.94 4.47 -16.98
C ALA A 136 -17.46 4.72 -17.07
N ILE A 137 -17.99 5.76 -16.39
CA ILE A 137 -19.40 6.14 -16.49
C ILE A 137 -19.79 6.54 -17.90
N VAL A 138 -19.00 7.41 -18.54
CA VAL A 138 -19.29 7.93 -19.89
C VAL A 138 -19.24 6.81 -20.93
N GLU A 139 -18.29 5.89 -20.80
CA GLU A 139 -18.10 4.77 -21.73
C GLU A 139 -19.00 3.56 -21.43
N GLY A 140 -19.71 3.57 -20.29
CA GLY A 140 -20.52 2.45 -19.84
C GLY A 140 -19.70 1.23 -19.37
N GLY A 141 -18.45 1.47 -18.94
CA GLY A 141 -17.56 0.48 -18.37
C GLY A 141 -17.65 0.40 -16.84
N GLU A 142 -16.97 -0.60 -16.27
CA GLU A 142 -16.80 -0.73 -14.82
C GLU A 142 -15.49 -0.03 -14.39
N PRO A 143 -15.52 0.85 -13.36
CA PRO A 143 -14.31 1.50 -12.88
C PRO A 143 -13.42 0.52 -12.11
N GLU A 144 -12.10 0.69 -12.25
CA GLU A 144 -11.10 -0.06 -11.47
C GLU A 144 -10.33 0.89 -10.53
N PRO A 145 -10.11 0.53 -9.26
CA PRO A 145 -10.61 -0.68 -8.60
C PRO A 145 -12.13 -0.65 -8.35
N THR A 146 -12.74 -1.83 -8.31
CA THR A 146 -14.18 -2.04 -8.12
C THR A 146 -14.59 -1.97 -6.64
N PHE A 147 -15.90 -1.87 -6.37
CA PHE A 147 -16.41 -2.01 -5.01
C PHE A 147 -16.22 -3.41 -4.43
N ALA A 148 -16.12 -4.46 -5.25
CA ALA A 148 -15.80 -5.80 -4.78
C ALA A 148 -14.37 -5.85 -4.22
N GLU A 149 -13.41 -5.22 -4.90
CA GLU A 149 -12.03 -5.08 -4.42
C GLU A 149 -11.96 -4.21 -3.16
N ALA A 150 -12.70 -3.10 -3.12
CA ALA A 150 -12.79 -2.27 -1.93
C ALA A 150 -13.36 -3.05 -0.72
N LEU A 151 -14.41 -3.84 -0.93
CA LEU A 151 -14.98 -4.70 0.12
C LEU A 151 -13.97 -5.76 0.59
N HIS A 152 -13.20 -6.36 -0.33
CA HIS A 152 -12.15 -7.30 0.04
C HIS A 152 -11.11 -6.64 0.95
N VAL A 153 -10.63 -5.44 0.61
CA VAL A 153 -9.69 -4.69 1.47
C VAL A 153 -10.29 -4.39 2.84
N GLN A 154 -11.58 -4.00 2.90
CA GLN A 154 -12.27 -3.78 4.18
C GLN A 154 -12.34 -5.05 5.03
N LYS A 155 -12.57 -6.23 4.42
CA LYS A 155 -12.54 -7.51 5.14
C LYS A 155 -11.14 -7.81 5.69
N VAL A 156 -10.08 -7.52 4.95
CA VAL A 156 -8.70 -7.67 5.44
C VAL A 156 -8.46 -6.78 6.66
N ILE A 157 -8.90 -5.52 6.62
CA ILE A 157 -8.78 -4.59 7.77
C ILE A 157 -9.58 -5.13 8.98
N ALA A 158 -10.82 -5.57 8.77
CA ALA A 158 -11.65 -6.14 9.83
C ALA A 158 -11.02 -7.40 10.44
N ALA A 159 -10.43 -8.28 9.61
CA ALA A 159 -9.70 -9.45 10.07
C ALA A 159 -8.45 -9.09 10.88
N CYS A 160 -7.72 -8.02 10.51
CA CYS A 160 -6.60 -7.51 11.28
C CYS A 160 -7.03 -7.00 12.66
N GLN A 161 -8.13 -6.24 12.73
CA GLN A 161 -8.70 -5.76 13.99
C GLN A 161 -9.13 -6.92 14.90
N LEU A 162 -9.81 -7.92 14.32
CA LEU A 162 -10.21 -9.13 15.06
C LEU A 162 -8.99 -9.92 15.54
N SER A 163 -7.99 -10.08 14.67
CA SER A 163 -6.74 -10.79 14.98
C SER A 163 -5.99 -10.14 16.14
N ALA A 164 -5.85 -8.81 16.12
CA ALA A 164 -5.20 -8.07 17.19
C ALA A 164 -5.98 -8.13 18.51
N LYS A 165 -7.32 -8.14 18.43
CA LYS A 165 -8.18 -8.25 19.62
C LYS A 165 -8.13 -9.63 20.27
N GLU A 166 -8.08 -10.69 19.47
CA GLU A 166 -8.16 -12.08 19.94
C GLU A 166 -6.80 -12.77 20.07
N ASP A 167 -5.71 -12.07 19.71
CA ASP A 167 -4.33 -12.58 19.72
C ASP A 167 -4.17 -13.92 18.97
N ARG A 168 -4.78 -13.99 17.78
CA ARG A 168 -4.75 -15.20 16.93
C ARG A 168 -4.78 -14.85 15.45
N ARG A 169 -4.44 -15.84 14.62
CA ARG A 169 -4.66 -15.79 13.19
C ARG A 169 -6.17 -15.79 12.88
N VAL A 170 -6.57 -14.97 11.92
CA VAL A 170 -7.95 -14.83 11.43
C VAL A 170 -7.98 -15.05 9.92
N ARG A 171 -8.86 -15.92 9.44
CA ARG A 171 -9.13 -16.09 8.01
C ARG A 171 -10.05 -14.98 7.49
N ILE A 172 -9.87 -14.59 6.24
CA ILE A 172 -10.69 -13.53 5.62
C ILE A 172 -12.17 -13.94 5.49
N ASP A 173 -12.48 -15.24 5.49
CA ASP A 173 -13.85 -15.76 5.46
C ASP A 173 -14.57 -15.76 6.83
N GLU A 174 -13.87 -15.44 7.92
CA GLU A 174 -14.47 -15.29 9.26
C GLU A 174 -15.16 -13.92 9.47
N VAL A 175 -14.93 -12.96 8.58
CA VAL A 175 -15.44 -11.56 8.65
C VAL A 175 -16.34 -11.17 7.48
#